data_AF-A0A8X7WJM4-F1
#
_entry.id   AF-A0A8X7WJM4-F1
#
_cell.length_a   1.000
_cell.length_b   1.000
_cell.length_c   1.000
_cell.angle_alpha   90.00
_cell.angle_beta   90.00
_cell.angle_gamma   90.00
#
_symmetry.space_group_name_H-M   'P 1'
#
loop_
_entity.id
_entity.type
_entity.pdbx_description
1 polymer ?
#
loop_
_entity_poly.entity_id
_entity_poly.type
_entity_poly.pdbx_seq_one_letter_code
_entity_poly.pdbx_strand_id
1 'polypeptide(L)' 'MNITHPTAAMELVTHAGNSTTTIPVDLIVEILSLLPSKSIIRFQSVSKEWFSIIRSKDWWTRF' A
#
# COMPACT_ATOMS: atom_id res chain seq x y z
N MET A 1 -0.39 -6.35 -49.58
CA MET A 1 -0.78 -5.60 -48.38
C MET A 1 -0.09 -6.25 -47.19
N ASN A 2 1.08 -5.75 -46.80
CA ASN A 2 1.81 -6.30 -45.66
C ASN A 2 1.38 -5.52 -44.41
N ILE A 3 0.59 -6.17 -43.54
CA ILE A 3 0.25 -5.61 -42.23
C ILE A 3 1.43 -5.94 -41.33
N THR A 4 2.43 -5.06 -41.32
CA THR A 4 3.50 -5.12 -40.33
C THR A 4 2.88 -4.80 -38.97
N HIS A 5 2.63 -5.83 -38.18
CA HIS A 5 2.28 -5.71 -36.76
C HIS A 5 3.43 -5.00 -36.04
N PRO A 6 3.20 -3.88 -35.32
CA PRO A 6 4.25 -3.23 -34.55
C PRO A 6 4.49 -4.02 -33.25
N THR A 7 5.13 -5.19 -33.36
CA THR A 7 5.68 -5.97 -32.22
C THR A 7 6.87 -5.24 -31.56
N ALA A 8 7.43 -4.20 -32.19
CA ALA A 8 8.58 -3.47 -31.66
C ALA A 8 8.22 -2.34 -30.67
N ALA A 9 6.95 -1.90 -30.58
CA ALA A 9 6.55 -0.86 -29.62
C ALA A 9 6.26 -1.41 -28.21
N MET A 10 6.32 -2.73 -28.04
CA MET A 10 6.18 -3.39 -26.72
C MET A 10 7.53 -3.57 -26.03
N GLU A 11 8.56 -2.86 -26.50
CA GLU A 11 9.76 -2.59 -25.71
C GLU A 11 9.58 -1.29 -24.91
N LEU A 12 8.48 -1.19 -24.15
CA LEU A 12 8.57 -0.49 -22.88
C LEU A 12 9.10 -1.51 -21.88
N VAL A 13 10.41 -1.76 -21.99
CA VAL A 13 11.22 -2.14 -20.84
C VAL A 13 10.96 -1.07 -19.78
N THR A 14 10.01 -1.37 -18.89
CA THR A 14 9.92 -0.73 -17.59
C THR A 14 11.09 -1.25 -16.77
N HIS A 15 12.30 -0.78 -17.10
CA HIS A 15 13.38 -0.71 -16.13
C HIS A 15 13.14 0.50 -15.20
N ALA A 16 11.92 0.65 -14.69
CA ALA A 16 11.70 1.39 -13.47
C ALA A 16 11.94 0.35 -12.38
N GLY A 17 13.10 0.42 -11.70
CA GLY A 17 13.39 -0.44 -10.57
C GLY A 17 12.17 -0.52 -9.67
N ASN A 18 11.80 -1.75 -9.28
CA ASN A 18 10.74 -2.07 -8.34
C ASN A 18 11.01 -1.37 -6.99
N SER A 19 10.84 -0.06 -6.97
CA SER A 19 10.82 0.76 -5.79
C SER A 19 9.37 0.63 -5.34
N THR A 20 9.04 -0.46 -4.66
CA THR A 20 7.75 -0.61 -4.01
C THR A 20 7.55 0.63 -3.14
N THR A 21 6.75 1.60 -3.59
CA THR A 21 6.44 2.84 -2.86
C THR A 21 5.49 2.58 -1.69
N THR A 22 5.53 1.36 -1.14
CA THR A 22 4.65 0.88 -0.10
C THR A 22 5.39 0.99 1.22
N ILE A 23 4.75 1.64 2.19
CA ILE A 23 5.27 1.74 3.55
C ILE A 23 5.20 0.34 4.16
N PRO A 24 6.28 -0.19 4.76
CA PRO A 24 6.24 -1.44 5.52
C PRO A 24 5.16 -1.43 6.59
N VAL A 25 4.47 -2.56 6.77
CA VAL A 25 3.36 -2.73 7.74
C VAL A 25 3.77 -2.30 9.15
N ASP A 26 4.98 -2.65 9.58
CA ASP A 26 5.49 -2.32 10.92
C ASP A 26 5.55 -0.81 11.15
N LEU A 27 5.91 -0.04 10.13
CA LEU A 27 5.93 1.43 10.21
C LEU A 27 4.52 2.02 10.21
N ILE A 28 3.57 1.42 9.48
CA ILE A 28 2.15 1.83 9.54
C ILE A 28 1.62 1.65 10.96
N VAL A 29 1.94 0.52 11.60
CA VAL A 29 1.57 0.22 12.99
C VAL A 29 2.17 1.27 13.93
N GLU A 30 3.46 1.58 13.79
CA GLU A 30 4.13 2.60 14.61
C GLU A 30 3.49 3.98 14.45
N ILE A 31 3.24 4.42 13.21
CA ILE A 31 2.58 5.70 12.92
C ILE A 31 1.21 5.77 13.57
N LEU A 32 0.40 4.73 13.40
CA LEU A 32 -0.92 4.67 14.02
C LEU A 32 -0.81 4.68 15.55
N SER A 33 0.24 4.10 16.15
CA SER A 33 0.41 4.02 17.61
C SER A 33 0.70 5.37 18.26
N LEU A 34 1.19 6.34 17.47
CA LEU A 34 1.43 7.72 17.93
C LEU A 34 0.16 8.57 18.01
N LEU A 35 -0.98 8.05 17.55
CA LEU A 35 -2.23 8.80 17.44
C LEU A 35 -3.23 8.43 18.55
N PRO A 36 -4.07 9.37 19.02
CA PRO A 36 -5.17 9.06 19.92
C PRO A 36 -6.16 8.06 19.28
N SER A 37 -6.68 7.11 20.08
CA SER A 37 -7.55 6.01 19.62
C SER A 37 -8.77 6.47 18.82
N LYS A 38 -9.36 7.62 19.19
CA LYS A 38 -10.51 8.21 18.45
C LYS A 38 -10.13 8.68 17.05
N SER A 39 -8.90 9.15 16.85
CA SER A 39 -8.40 9.57 15.54
C SER A 39 -8.08 8.36 14.65
N ILE A 40 -7.55 7.27 15.22
CA ILE A 40 -7.18 6.04 14.50
C ILE A 40 -8.36 5.46 13.70
N ILE A 41 -9.58 5.48 14.25
CA ILE A 41 -10.77 4.95 13.57
C ILE A 41 -11.01 5.60 12.20
N ARG A 42 -10.68 6.89 12.04
CA ARG A 42 -10.86 7.60 10.76
C ARG A 42 -9.90 7.12 9.68
N PHE A 43 -8.76 6.53 10.03
CA PHE A 43 -7.79 6.03 9.07
C PHE A 43 -8.20 4.71 8.40
N GLN A 44 -9.28 4.07 8.87
CA GLN A 44 -9.87 2.89 8.22
C GLN A 44 -10.30 3.16 6.77
N SER A 45 -10.57 4.41 6.39
CA SER A 45 -10.97 4.78 5.02
C SER A 45 -9.79 5.09 4.09
N VAL A 46 -8.55 5.12 4.59
CA VAL A 46 -7.36 5.51 3.80
C VAL A 46 -6.96 4.43 2.81
N SER A 47 -6.94 3.17 3.25
CA SER A 47 -6.66 2.03 2.37
C SER A 47 -7.18 0.73 2.99
N LYS A 48 -7.26 -0.31 2.15
CA LYS A 48 -7.62 -1.68 2.61
C LYS A 48 -6.63 -2.23 3.63
N GLU A 49 -5.35 -1.88 3.49
CA GLU A 49 -4.29 -2.30 4.40
C GLU A 49 -4.46 -1.66 5.78
N TRP A 50 -4.67 -0.34 5.82
CA TRP A 50 -4.89 0.40 7.07
C TRP A 50 -6.18 -0.06 7.77
N PHE A 51 -7.24 -0.29 7.00
CA PHE A 51 -8.47 -0.91 7.51
C PHE A 51 -8.20 -2.26 8.19
N SER A 52 -7.45 -3.15 7.53
CA SER A 52 -7.17 -4.50 8.05
C SER A 52 -6.31 -4.45 9.31
N ILE A 53 -5.33 -3.56 9.37
CA ILE A 53 -4.48 -3.38 10.56
C ILE A 53 -5.34 -2.92 11.74
N ILE A 54 -6.11 -1.85 11.57
CA ILE A 54 -6.92 -1.25 12.65
C ILE A 54 -8.01 -2.20 13.16
N ARG A 55 -8.54 -3.08 12.29
CA ARG A 55 -9.56 -4.07 12.65
C ARG A 55 -8.98 -5.38 13.19
N SER A 56 -7.67 -5.59 13.11
CA SER A 56 -7.02 -6.77 13.69
C SER A 56 -7.13 -6.77 15.21
N LYS A 57 -7.27 -7.97 15.80
CA LYS A 57 -7.29 -8.14 17.25
C LYS A 57 -5.95 -7.71 17.88
N ASP A 58 -4.85 -7.95 17.18
CA ASP A 58 -3.48 -7.66 17.64
C ASP A 58 -3.16 -6.16 17.70
N TRP A 59 -3.95 -5.33 17.02
CA TRP A 59 -3.81 -3.89 17.08
C TRP A 59 -4.22 -3.33 18.45
N TRP A 60 -5.32 -3.86 19.01
CA TRP A 60 -5.89 -3.36 20.26
C TRP A 60 -5.21 -3.92 21.50
N THR A 61 -4.42 -4.99 21.40
CA THR A 61 -3.65 -5.52 22.53
C THR A 61 -2.50 -4.61 22.97
N ARG A 62 -2.17 -3.59 22.17
CA ARG A 62 -1.06 -2.65 22.41
C ARG A 62 -1.51 -1.37 23.15
N PHE A 63 -2.79 -1.24 23.49
CA PHE A 63 -3.38 -0.11 24.21
C PHE A 63 -4.21 -0.59 25.40
#